data_AF-A0A6P0I6W7-F1
#
_entry.id   AF-A0A6P0I6W7-F1
#
_cell.length_a   1.000
_cell.length_b   1.000
_cell.length_c   1.000
_cell.angle_alpha   90.00
_cell.angle_beta   90.00
_cell.angle_gamma   90.00
#
_symmetry.space_group_name_H-M   'P 1'
#
loop_
_entity.id
_entity.type
_entity.pdbx_description
1 polymer ?
#
loop_
_entity_poly.entity_id
_entity_poly.type
_entity_poly.pdbx_seq_one_letter_code
_entity_poly.pdbx_strand_id
1 'polypeptide(L)'
;RTAIGDRNAELGFAGLAVAAGVKSALASVWYVNDEGTLGLMTEFYTHLSDTKIKAEALRQAQLAMLRGKVVIAEGELRGSGTRGVVTLPPVLENIENYNLSHPYYWAGFTMVGSPW
;
A
#
# COMPACT_ATOMS: atom_id res chain seq x y z
N ARG A 1 8.30 -10.16 6.45
CA ARG A 1 9.69 -9.64 6.52
C ARG A 1 10.16 -9.31 5.10
N THR A 2 10.29 -8.04 4.74
CA THR A 2 10.79 -7.59 3.42
C THR A 2 12.32 -7.53 3.43
N ALA A 3 12.94 -8.67 3.11
CA ALA A 3 14.37 -8.96 3.24
C ALA A 3 14.87 -8.83 4.70
N ILE A 4 15.65 -9.81 5.15
CA ILE A 4 16.43 -9.62 6.38
C ILE A 4 17.40 -8.47 6.06
N GLY A 5 17.41 -7.42 6.88
CA GLY A 5 18.19 -6.19 6.68
C GLY A 5 19.69 -6.45 6.65
N ASP A 6 20.16 -7.09 5.57
CA ASP A 6 21.56 -7.20 5.22
C ASP A 6 21.99 -5.83 4.70
N ARG A 7 22.91 -5.20 5.43
CA ARG A 7 23.47 -3.89 5.05
C ARG A 7 24.24 -3.97 3.73
N ASN A 8 24.58 -5.17 3.26
CA ASN A 8 25.23 -5.41 1.97
C ASN A 8 24.24 -5.65 0.83
N ALA A 9 22.94 -5.80 1.11
CA ALA A 9 21.89 -5.87 0.11
C ALA A 9 21.29 -4.47 -0.08
N GLU A 10 22.01 -3.60 -0.79
CA GLU A 10 21.78 -2.14 -0.89
C GLU A 10 20.32 -1.71 -1.18
N LEU A 11 19.50 -2.59 -1.78
CA LEU A 11 18.12 -2.30 -2.15
C LEU A 11 17.11 -3.42 -1.80
N GLY A 12 17.52 -4.45 -1.07
CA GLY A 12 16.66 -5.59 -0.71
C GLY A 12 15.89 -6.21 -1.89
N PHE A 13 14.66 -6.70 -1.65
CA PHE A 13 13.82 -7.29 -2.70
C PHE A 13 13.43 -6.30 -3.81
N ALA A 14 13.35 -5.00 -3.52
CA ALA A 14 13.07 -3.98 -4.54
C ALA A 14 14.22 -3.90 -5.56
N GLY A 15 15.46 -3.92 -5.07
CA GLY A 15 16.65 -3.99 -5.91
C GLY A 15 16.72 -5.25 -6.74
N LEU A 16 16.41 -6.40 -6.14
CA LEU A 16 16.35 -7.67 -6.87
C LEU A 16 15.32 -7.63 -8.00
N ALA A 17 14.13 -7.07 -7.74
CA ALA A 17 13.10 -6.94 -8.76
C ALA A 17 13.57 -6.05 -9.93
N VAL A 18 14.19 -4.91 -9.63
CA VAL A 18 14.78 -4.02 -10.65
C VAL A 18 15.88 -4.72 -11.43
N ALA A 19 16.78 -5.46 -10.76
CA ALA A 19 17.82 -6.25 -11.40
C ALA A 19 17.25 -7.37 -12.29
N ALA A 20 16.08 -7.92 -11.94
CA ALA A 20 15.34 -8.88 -12.74
C ALA A 20 14.57 -8.25 -13.93
N GLY A 21 14.69 -6.94 -14.15
CA GLY A 21 14.16 -6.26 -15.33
C GLY A 21 12.73 -5.75 -15.20
N VAL A 22 12.14 -5.69 -14.00
CA VAL A 22 10.84 -5.03 -13.83
C VAL A 22 10.98 -3.53 -14.08
N LYS A 23 9.93 -2.91 -14.66
CA LYS A 23 9.92 -1.45 -14.89
C LYS A 23 9.88 -0.66 -13.58
N SER A 24 9.14 -1.16 -12.60
CA SER A 24 8.93 -0.51 -11.31
C SER A 24 8.69 -1.56 -10.23
N ALA A 25 9.17 -1.31 -9.02
CA ALA A 25 8.89 -2.11 -7.83
C ALA A 25 8.30 -1.20 -6.74
N LEU A 26 7.19 -1.62 -6.12
CA LEU A 26 6.64 -0.99 -4.92
C LEU A 26 7.06 -1.84 -3.72
N ALA A 27 7.73 -1.23 -2.75
CA ALA A 27 8.26 -1.95 -1.58
C ALA A 27 8.14 -1.13 -0.31
N SER A 28 8.16 -1.80 0.84
CA SER A 28 8.21 -1.15 2.16
C SER A 28 9.63 -1.10 2.72
N VAL A 29 10.01 0.04 3.31
CA VAL A 29 11.31 0.24 3.97
C VAL A 29 11.34 -0.24 5.43
N TRP A 30 10.17 -0.54 6.02
CA TRP A 30 10.04 -1.15 7.34
C TRP A 30 8.96 -2.25 7.35
N TYR A 31 8.82 -2.92 8.50
CA TYR A 31 7.74 -3.87 8.75
C TYR A 31 6.40 -3.14 8.83
N VAL A 32 5.55 -3.40 7.85
CA VAL A 32 4.21 -2.81 7.74
C VAL A 32 3.17 -3.77 8.31
N ASN A 33 2.09 -3.20 8.83
CA ASN A 33 0.94 -3.94 9.31
C ASN A 33 0.08 -4.42 8.12
N ASP A 34 -0.52 -5.60 8.25
CA ASP A 34 -1.23 -6.28 7.16
C ASP A 34 -2.52 -5.52 6.78
N GLU A 35 -3.28 -5.03 7.75
CA GLU A 35 -4.48 -4.21 7.55
C GLU A 35 -4.16 -2.88 6.87
N GLY A 36 -3.08 -2.22 7.28
CA GLY A 36 -2.57 -1.01 6.63
C GLY A 36 -2.14 -1.27 5.18
N THR A 37 -1.50 -2.41 4.93
CA THR A 37 -1.09 -2.83 3.57
C THR A 37 -2.31 -3.10 2.70
N LEU A 38 -3.34 -3.76 3.23
CA LEU A 38 -4.61 -3.99 2.54
C LEU A 38 -5.27 -2.66 2.15
N GLY A 39 -5.38 -1.73 3.09
CA GLY A 39 -5.92 -0.39 2.83
C GLY A 39 -5.15 0.37 1.76
N LEU A 40 -3.81 0.43 1.89
CA LEU A 40 -2.95 1.14 0.95
C LEU A 40 -3.01 0.54 -0.45
N MET A 41 -2.91 -0.78 -0.58
CA MET A 41 -2.90 -1.45 -1.89
C MET A 41 -4.25 -1.32 -2.60
N THR A 42 -5.35 -1.39 -1.86
CA THR A 42 -6.69 -1.17 -2.41
C THR A 42 -6.81 0.23 -3.01
N GLU A 43 -6.40 1.26 -2.28
CA GLU A 43 -6.39 2.64 -2.80
C GLU A 43 -5.41 2.82 -3.96
N PHE A 44 -4.21 2.24 -3.85
CA PHE A 44 -3.20 2.29 -4.90
C PHE A 44 -3.74 1.74 -6.22
N TYR A 45 -4.34 0.55 -6.23
CA TYR A 45 -4.91 -0.04 -7.44
C TYR A 45 -6.17 0.67 -7.92
N THR A 46 -6.91 1.31 -7.00
CA THR A 46 -8.06 2.15 -7.35
C THR A 46 -7.61 3.40 -8.10
N HIS A 47 -6.59 4.12 -7.62
CA HIS A 47 -6.05 5.26 -8.34
C HIS A 47 -5.29 4.84 -9.60
N LEU A 48 -4.61 3.70 -9.59
CA LEU A 48 -3.85 3.21 -10.75
C LEU A 48 -4.75 2.87 -11.95
N SER A 49 -6.03 2.56 -11.74
CA SER A 49 -6.94 2.42 -12.89
C SER A 49 -7.30 3.74 -13.55
N ASP A 50 -7.15 4.86 -12.84
CA ASP A 50 -7.55 6.19 -13.30
C ASP A 50 -6.36 7.02 -13.79
N THR A 51 -5.16 6.80 -13.24
CA THR A 51 -3.91 7.45 -13.66
C THR A 51 -2.94 6.47 -14.33
N LYS A 52 -2.26 6.92 -15.38
CA LYS A 52 -1.19 6.15 -16.03
C LYS A 52 0.13 6.17 -15.26
N ILE A 53 0.27 7.06 -14.27
CA ILE A 53 1.53 7.27 -13.53
C ILE A 53 1.43 6.56 -12.18
N LYS A 54 2.24 5.52 -11.98
CA LYS A 54 2.22 4.68 -10.78
C LYS A 54 2.61 5.47 -9.52
N ALA A 55 3.59 6.37 -9.62
CA ALA A 55 3.98 7.20 -8.49
C ALA A 55 2.84 8.15 -8.04
N GLU A 56 2.03 8.63 -8.98
CA GLU A 56 0.86 9.45 -8.66
C GLU A 56 -0.24 8.61 -7.99
N ALA A 57 -0.47 7.38 -8.47
CA ALA A 57 -1.41 6.46 -7.81
C ALA A 57 -1.01 6.18 -6.35
N LEU A 58 0.29 5.95 -6.09
CA LEU A 58 0.81 5.75 -4.74
C LEU A 58 0.62 6.99 -3.87
N ARG A 59 0.95 8.17 -4.40
CA ARG A 59 0.78 9.45 -3.68
C ARG A 59 -0.68 9.69 -3.31
N GLN A 60 -1.62 9.41 -4.21
CA GLN A 60 -3.05 9.57 -3.94
C GLN A 60 -3.54 8.60 -2.86
N ALA A 61 -3.08 7.34 -2.89
CA ALA A 61 -3.37 6.37 -1.85
C ALA A 61 -2.85 6.83 -0.47
N GLN A 62 -1.61 7.31 -0.39
CA GLN A 62 -1.03 7.85 0.84
C GLN A 62 -1.80 9.08 1.34
N LEU A 63 -2.25 9.96 0.45
CA LEU A 63 -3.09 11.11 0.81
C LEU A 63 -4.49 10.70 1.27
N ALA A 64 -5.08 9.66 0.68
CA ALA A 64 -6.37 9.13 1.11
C ALA A 64 -6.29 8.59 2.54
N MET A 65 -5.25 7.81 2.84
CA MET A 65 -4.98 7.31 4.19
C MET A 65 -4.71 8.46 5.16
N LEU A 66 -3.79 9.39 4.83
CA LEU A 66 -3.49 10.56 5.65
C LEU A 66 -4.74 11.37 6.04
N ARG A 67 -5.71 11.49 5.13
CA ARG A 67 -6.96 12.22 5.33
C ARG A 67 -8.04 11.41 6.08
N GLY A 68 -7.74 10.17 6.51
CA GLY A 68 -8.68 9.30 7.19
C GLY A 68 -9.82 8.79 6.29
N LYS A 69 -9.62 8.78 4.97
CA LYS A 69 -10.61 8.30 4.00
C LYS A 69 -10.62 6.77 3.82
N VAL A 70 -9.67 6.09 4.46
CA VAL A 70 -9.48 4.64 4.39
C VAL A 70 -9.68 4.08 5.78
N VAL A 71 -10.78 3.35 5.97
CA VAL A 71 -11.20 2.82 7.27
C VAL A 71 -11.66 1.39 7.09
N ILE A 72 -11.29 0.53 8.03
CA ILE A 72 -11.86 -0.82 8.15
C ILE A 72 -12.91 -0.76 9.24
N ALA A 73 -14.15 -1.10 8.90
CA ALA A 73 -15.27 -1.14 9.84
C ALA A 73 -16.30 -2.18 9.39
N GLU A 74 -16.91 -2.89 10.33
CA GLU A 74 -18.04 -3.80 10.06
C GLU A 74 -17.71 -4.89 9.00
N GLY A 75 -16.47 -5.39 8.99
CA GLY A 75 -16.01 -6.38 7.99
C GLY A 75 -15.84 -5.79 6.58
N GLU A 76 -15.79 -4.47 6.46
CA GLU A 76 -15.65 -3.77 5.20
C GLU A 76 -14.45 -2.82 5.20
N LEU A 77 -13.69 -2.81 4.11
CA LEU A 77 -12.75 -1.73 3.82
C LEU A 77 -13.46 -0.63 3.02
N ARG A 78 -13.60 0.54 3.65
CA ARG A 78 -14.20 1.73 3.06
C ARG A 78 -13.07 2.63 2.56
N GLY A 79 -13.00 2.81 1.25
CA GLY A 79 -11.96 3.57 0.54
C GLY A 79 -12.45 4.91 -0.03
N SER A 80 -11.55 5.62 -0.72
CA SER A 80 -11.81 6.96 -1.25
C SER A 80 -12.31 6.99 -2.70
N GLY A 81 -12.19 5.88 -3.43
CA GLY A 81 -12.48 5.81 -4.87
C GLY A 81 -13.86 5.27 -5.25
N THR A 82 -14.14 5.32 -6.55
CA THR A 82 -15.42 4.89 -7.17
C THR A 82 -15.66 3.39 -7.12
N ARG A 83 -14.61 2.57 -6.87
CA ARG A 83 -14.75 1.11 -6.68
C ARG A 83 -15.52 0.71 -5.42
N GLY A 84 -15.87 1.68 -4.57
CA GLY A 84 -16.78 1.47 -3.46
C GLY A 84 -16.15 0.65 -2.34
N VAL A 85 -17.01 0.00 -1.57
CA VAL A 85 -16.66 -0.74 -0.37
C VAL A 85 -16.15 -2.13 -0.74
N VAL A 86 -15.04 -2.56 -0.14
CA VAL A 86 -14.51 -3.93 -0.32
C VAL A 86 -14.94 -4.77 0.87
N THR A 87 -15.79 -5.77 0.64
CA THR A 87 -16.18 -6.76 1.65
C THR A 87 -15.00 -7.65 1.99
N LEU A 88 -14.67 -7.74 3.28
CA LEU A 88 -13.58 -8.58 3.76
C LEU A 88 -14.05 -10.03 3.93
N PRO A 89 -13.16 -11.02 3.74
CA PRO A 89 -13.47 -12.42 4.02
C PRO A 89 -13.75 -12.63 5.52
N PRO A 90 -14.51 -13.67 5.91
CA PRO A 90 -14.94 -13.89 7.30
C PRO A 90 -13.82 -13.95 8.34
N VAL A 91 -12.60 -14.33 7.94
CA VAL A 91 -11.43 -14.36 8.82
C VAL A 91 -10.99 -12.96 9.27
N LEU A 92 -11.38 -11.91 8.53
CA LEU A 92 -11.06 -10.51 8.78
C LEU A 92 -12.29 -9.69 9.22
N GLU A 93 -13.45 -10.33 9.44
CA GLU A 93 -14.68 -9.64 9.88
C GLU A 93 -14.56 -9.04 11.29
N ASN A 94 -13.77 -9.66 12.16
CA ASN A 94 -13.60 -9.24 13.56
C ASN A 94 -12.46 -8.23 13.75
N ILE A 95 -11.97 -7.62 12.68
CA ILE A 95 -10.98 -6.55 12.79
C ILE A 95 -11.66 -5.33 13.43
N GLU A 96 -11.16 -4.89 14.59
CA GLU A 96 -11.64 -3.68 15.27
C GLU A 96 -11.54 -2.47 14.33
N ASN A 97 -12.34 -1.42 14.56
CA ASN A 97 -12.32 -0.24 13.71
C ASN A 97 -10.92 0.42 13.68
N TYR A 98 -10.16 0.20 12.61
CA TYR A 98 -8.81 0.77 12.45
C TYR A 98 -8.87 2.06 11.65
N ASN A 99 -8.50 3.15 12.31
CA ASN A 99 -8.13 4.38 11.63
C ASN A 99 -6.72 4.24 11.05
N LEU A 100 -6.63 4.07 9.73
CA LEU A 100 -5.37 3.86 9.02
C LEU A 100 -4.63 5.16 8.65
N SER A 101 -5.01 6.30 9.24
CA SER A 101 -4.38 7.60 8.94
C SER A 101 -2.97 7.77 9.49
N HIS A 102 -2.60 7.01 10.51
CA HIS A 102 -1.28 7.13 11.12
C HIS A 102 -0.17 6.78 10.10
N PRO A 103 0.89 7.60 9.96
CA PRO A 103 1.95 7.40 8.96
C PRO A 103 2.63 6.02 9.00
N TYR A 104 2.61 5.37 10.16
CA TYR A 104 3.09 3.99 10.32
C TYR A 104 2.56 3.02 9.24
N TYR A 105 1.31 3.18 8.81
CA TYR A 105 0.66 2.28 7.86
C TYR A 105 1.04 2.51 6.39
N TRP A 106 1.42 3.73 6.01
CA TRP A 106 1.53 4.10 4.59
C TRP A 106 2.83 4.81 4.19
N ALA A 107 3.50 5.47 5.13
CA ALA A 107 4.70 6.27 4.83
C ALA A 107 5.92 5.38 4.50
N GLY A 108 5.84 4.09 4.82
CA GLY A 108 6.92 3.13 4.59
C GLY A 108 7.03 2.65 3.16
N PHE A 109 6.02 2.89 2.33
CA PHE A 109 6.00 2.41 0.95
C PHE A 109 6.67 3.40 0.01
N THR A 110 7.55 2.87 -0.84
CA THR A 110 8.27 3.64 -1.85
C THR A 110 8.30 2.90 -3.18
N MET A 111 8.37 3.67 -4.27
CA MET A 111 8.49 3.16 -5.62
C MET A 111 9.93 3.26 -6.09
N VAL A 112 10.47 2.16 -6.61
CA VAL A 112 11.82 2.06 -7.18
C VAL A 112 11.69 1.78 -8.68
N GLY A 113 12.48 2.46 -9.51
CA GLY A 113 12.46 2.33 -10.97
C GLY A 113 11.61 3.40 -11.65
N SER A 114 11.07 3.06 -12.83
CA SER A 114 10.28 3.98 -13.63
C SER A 114 8.94 4.29 -12.96
N PRO A 115 8.57 5.58 -12.76
CA PRO A 115 7.29 5.95 -12.16
C PRO A 115 6.11 5.94 -13.15
N TRP A 116 6.35 5.62 -14.43
CA TRP A 116 5.38 5.63 -15.53
C TRP A 116 4.96 4.23 -16.00
#